data_AF-A0A1Q7ZT95-F1
#
_entry.id   AF-A0A1Q7ZT95-F1
#
_cell.length_a   1.000
_cell.length_b   1.000
_cell.length_c   1.000
_cell.angle_alpha   90.00
_cell.angle_beta   90.00
_cell.angle_gamma   90.00
#
_symmetry.space_group_name_H-M   'P 1'
#
loop_
_entity.id
_entity.type
_entity.pdbx_description
1 polymer ?
#
loop_
_entity_poly.entity_id
_entity_poly.type
_entity_poly.pdbx_seq_one_letter_code
_entity_poly.pdbx_strand_id
1 'polypeptide(L)'
;MSRSEVLEAKDPFLADYKKNLQVVEEMKKIGPSGLQLLVQEMIRSRWIKDRRASYPYEVAWVFDRKEEAVSGILKRLEEQRDIKPAGLAEGKRGSVRPYKPRTLQLPKREIKKPSRPPKKGI
;
A
#
# COMPACT_ATOMS: atom_id res chain seq x y z
N MET A 1 -4.78 25.52 -1.56
CA MET A 1 -4.17 24.26 -2.02
C MET A 1 -5.22 23.17 -1.98
N SER A 2 -5.39 22.43 -3.07
CA SER A 2 -6.32 21.29 -3.13
C SER A 2 -5.74 20.07 -2.40
N ARG A 3 -6.59 19.17 -1.90
CA ARG A 3 -6.16 17.91 -1.23
C ARG A 3 -5.26 17.06 -2.14
N SER A 4 -5.43 17.20 -3.45
CA SER A 4 -4.62 16.57 -4.50
C SER A 4 -3.19 17.12 -4.53
N GLU A 5 -3.01 18.44 -4.50
CA GLU A 5 -1.69 19.11 -4.46
C GLU A 5 -0.90 18.76 -3.20
N VAL A 6 -1.60 18.58 -2.07
CA VAL A 6 -0.98 18.19 -0.79
C VAL A 6 -0.47 16.74 -0.82
N LEU A 7 -1.12 15.84 -1.57
CA LEU A 7 -0.67 14.45 -1.72
C LEU A 7 0.53 14.34 -2.65
N GLU A 8 0.49 15.07 -3.77
CA GLU A 8 1.57 15.15 -4.74
C GLU A 8 2.87 15.69 -4.11
N ALA A 9 2.76 16.68 -3.22
CA ALA A 9 3.90 17.28 -2.53
C ALA A 9 4.42 16.46 -1.33
N LYS A 10 3.64 15.52 -0.77
CA LYS A 10 3.98 14.82 0.49
C LYS A 10 4.47 13.39 0.32
N ASP A 11 4.20 12.73 -0.81
CA ASP A 11 4.58 11.34 -0.99
C ASP A 11 5.24 11.10 -2.37
N PRO A 12 6.59 11.07 -2.41
CA PRO A 12 7.34 10.84 -3.63
C PRO A 12 7.01 9.50 -4.31
N PHE A 13 6.63 8.46 -3.55
CA PHE A 13 6.22 7.20 -4.15
C PHE A 13 4.92 7.36 -4.92
N LEU A 14 3.91 8.03 -4.37
CA LEU A 14 2.63 8.22 -5.05
C LEU A 14 2.79 9.05 -6.34
N ALA A 15 3.57 10.13 -6.28
CA ALA A 15 3.82 10.98 -7.43
C ALA A 15 4.55 10.22 -8.55
N ASP A 16 5.61 9.48 -8.20
CA ASP A 16 6.37 8.66 -9.14
C ASP A 16 5.52 7.51 -9.72
N TYR A 17 4.77 6.81 -8.88
CA TYR A 17 3.90 5.73 -9.33
C TYR A 17 2.81 6.24 -10.29
N LYS A 18 2.20 7.39 -9.99
CA LYS A 18 1.21 8.04 -10.86
C LYS A 18 1.80 8.47 -12.20
N LYS A 19 3.02 9.01 -12.22
CA LYS A 19 3.71 9.41 -13.46
C LYS A 19 4.03 8.18 -14.33
N ASN A 20 4.51 7.11 -13.72
CA ASN A 20 4.86 5.87 -14.43
C ASN A 20 3.63 5.03 -14.84
N LEU A 21 2.46 5.34 -14.28
CA LEU A 21 1.18 4.72 -14.62
C LEU A 21 0.76 5.00 -16.08
N GLN A 22 1.28 6.07 -16.70
CA GLN A 22 1.07 6.35 -18.12
C GLN A 22 1.61 5.23 -19.02
N VAL A 23 2.68 4.54 -18.59
CA VAL A 23 3.23 3.37 -19.30
C VAL A 23 2.29 2.16 -19.21
N VAL A 24 1.35 2.17 -18.26
CA VAL A 24 0.44 1.06 -17.93
C VAL A 24 -0.99 1.31 -18.45
N GLU A 25 -1.24 2.39 -19.21
CA GLU A 25 -2.56 2.68 -19.78
C GLU A 25 -3.09 1.58 -20.70
N GLU A 26 -2.23 0.74 -21.24
CA GLU A 26 -2.65 -0.45 -21.98
C GLU A 26 -3.38 -1.48 -21.09
N MET A 27 -3.04 -1.58 -19.79
CA MET A 27 -3.75 -2.47 -18.86
C MET A 27 -5.15 -1.95 -18.48
N LYS A 28 -5.41 -0.65 -18.63
CA LYS A 28 -6.78 -0.10 -18.47
C LYS A 28 -7.76 -0.68 -19.50
N LYS A 29 -7.26 -1.19 -20.64
CA LYS A 29 -8.05 -1.86 -21.68
C LYS A 29 -8.50 -3.29 -21.31
N ILE A 30 -7.97 -3.85 -20.21
CA ILE A 30 -8.29 -5.21 -19.72
C ILE A 30 -9.61 -5.21 -18.89
N GLY A 31 -10.34 -4.10 -18.85
CA GLY A 31 -11.64 -3.99 -18.19
C GLY A 31 -11.54 -3.84 -16.66
N PRO A 32 -12.64 -4.05 -15.91
CA PRO A 32 -12.72 -3.84 -14.46
C PRO A 32 -11.65 -4.61 -13.67
N SER A 33 -11.23 -5.76 -14.17
CA SER A 33 -10.19 -6.61 -13.59
C SER A 33 -8.79 -5.99 -13.69
N GLY A 34 -8.53 -5.20 -14.74
CA GLY A 34 -7.24 -4.52 -14.92
C GLY A 34 -6.98 -3.47 -13.84
N LEU A 35 -7.96 -2.62 -13.54
CA LEU A 35 -7.84 -1.62 -12.47
C LEU A 35 -7.63 -2.28 -11.10
N GLN A 36 -8.33 -3.38 -10.83
CA GLN A 36 -8.16 -4.12 -9.58
C GLN A 36 -6.72 -4.64 -9.41
N LEU A 37 -6.14 -5.23 -10.45
CA LEU A 37 -4.75 -5.70 -10.45
C LEU A 37 -3.76 -4.55 -10.22
N LEU A 38 -3.99 -3.40 -10.83
CA LEU A 38 -3.13 -2.22 -10.64
C LEU A 38 -3.21 -1.68 -9.21
N VAL A 39 -4.41 -1.64 -8.61
CA VAL A 39 -4.59 -1.24 -7.22
C VAL A 39 -3.82 -2.20 -6.29
N GLN A 40 -3.95 -3.50 -6.52
CA GLN A 40 -3.20 -4.51 -5.77
C GLN A 40 -1.69 -4.32 -5.90
N GLU A 41 -1.19 -4.09 -7.12
CA GLU A 41 0.23 -3.91 -7.39
C GLU A 41 0.78 -2.61 -6.79
N MET A 42 0.03 -1.52 -6.83
CA MET A 42 0.41 -0.26 -6.16
C MET A 42 0.59 -0.48 -4.65
N ILE A 43 -0.39 -1.12 -4.00
CA ILE A 43 -0.35 -1.43 -2.56
C ILE A 43 0.85 -2.32 -2.24
N ARG A 44 1.10 -3.33 -3.09
CA ARG A 44 2.24 -4.24 -2.98
C ARG A 44 3.57 -3.49 -3.09
N SER A 45 3.73 -2.72 -4.17
CA SER A 45 4.93 -1.93 -4.48
C SER A 45 5.27 -0.94 -3.36
N ARG A 46 4.27 -0.21 -2.84
CA ARG A 46 4.48 0.73 -1.73
C ARG A 46 4.92 0.02 -0.46
N TRP A 47 4.32 -1.14 -0.17
CA TRP A 47 4.70 -1.92 1.00
C TRP A 47 6.12 -2.48 0.89
N ILE A 48 6.57 -2.87 -0.31
CA ILE A 48 7.94 -3.32 -0.55
C ILE A 48 8.93 -2.16 -0.36
N LYS A 49 8.63 -1.00 -0.96
CA LYS A 49 9.54 0.16 -0.99
C LYS A 49 9.66 0.82 0.39
N ASP A 50 8.53 1.17 0.99
CA ASP A 50 8.49 2.09 2.14
C ASP A 50 7.95 1.45 3.41
N ARG A 51 7.51 0.17 3.36
CA ARG A 51 6.80 -0.51 4.46
C ARG A 51 5.56 0.25 4.96
N ARG A 52 5.00 1.09 4.09
CA ARG A 52 3.87 1.96 4.39
C ARG A 52 2.59 1.40 3.79
N ALA A 53 1.52 1.44 4.59
CA ALA A 53 0.19 1.06 4.14
C ALA A 53 -0.43 2.17 3.30
N SER A 54 -1.28 1.79 2.35
CA SER A 54 -1.96 2.73 1.46
C SER A 54 -3.39 2.99 1.89
N TYR A 55 -3.78 4.25 1.94
CA TYR A 55 -5.14 4.68 2.23
C TYR A 55 -5.99 4.70 0.95
N PRO A 56 -7.32 4.50 1.07
CA PRO A 56 -8.25 4.59 -0.06
C PRO A 56 -8.13 5.90 -0.85
N TYR A 57 -8.02 7.05 -0.19
CA TYR A 57 -7.86 8.35 -0.86
C TYR A 57 -6.54 8.48 -1.64
N GLU A 58 -5.46 7.81 -1.22
CA GLU A 58 -4.17 7.83 -1.93
C GLU A 58 -4.27 7.02 -3.21
N VAL A 59 -4.89 5.83 -3.12
CA VAL A 59 -5.17 4.98 -4.27
C VAL A 59 -6.09 5.71 -5.25
N ALA A 60 -7.16 6.34 -4.75
CA ALA A 60 -8.08 7.14 -5.55
C ALA A 60 -7.36 8.26 -6.33
N TRP A 61 -6.44 8.96 -5.66
CA TRP A 61 -5.64 10.01 -6.28
C TRP A 61 -4.67 9.48 -7.34
N VAL A 62 -4.00 8.35 -7.10
CA VAL A 62 -3.05 7.74 -8.06
C VAL A 62 -3.76 7.32 -9.35
N PHE A 63 -4.97 6.77 -9.27
CA PHE A 63 -5.69 6.24 -10.42
C PHE A 63 -6.72 7.21 -11.02
N ASP A 64 -6.77 8.45 -10.55
CA ASP A 64 -7.76 9.47 -10.96
C ASP A 64 -9.20 8.94 -10.88
N ARG A 65 -9.52 8.26 -9.77
CA ARG A 65 -10.84 7.69 -9.49
C ARG A 65 -11.47 8.32 -8.24
N LYS A 66 -12.79 8.22 -8.15
CA LYS A 66 -13.52 8.55 -6.93
C LYS A 66 -13.18 7.55 -5.82
N GLU A 67 -13.10 8.01 -4.58
CA GLU A 67 -12.75 7.17 -3.43
C GLU A 67 -13.75 6.04 -3.20
N GLU A 68 -15.03 6.24 -3.54
CA GLU A 68 -16.08 5.22 -3.43
C GLU A 68 -15.84 4.06 -4.41
N ALA A 69 -15.43 4.37 -5.64
CA ALA A 69 -15.13 3.36 -6.65
C ALA A 69 -13.92 2.51 -6.24
N VAL A 70 -12.89 3.15 -5.67
CA VAL A 70 -11.72 2.47 -5.13
C VAL A 70 -12.06 1.65 -3.89
N SER A 71 -12.92 2.15 -3.01
CA SER A 71 -13.38 1.43 -1.82
C SER A 71 -14.04 0.09 -2.16
N GLY A 72 -14.82 0.05 -3.25
CA GLY A 72 -15.39 -1.20 -3.77
C GLY A 72 -14.31 -2.20 -4.23
N ILE A 73 -13.24 -1.72 -4.87
CA ILE A 73 -12.11 -2.56 -5.31
C ILE A 73 -11.31 -3.09 -4.11
N LEU A 74 -11.00 -2.21 -3.15
CA LEU A 74 -10.28 -2.58 -1.93
C LEU A 74 -11.03 -3.64 -1.11
N LYS A 75 -12.36 -3.50 -1.02
CA LYS A 75 -13.21 -4.51 -0.35
C LYS A 75 -13.12 -5.88 -1.03
N ARG A 76 -13.19 -5.93 -2.37
CA ARG A 76 -13.03 -7.20 -3.12
C ARG A 76 -11.66 -7.83 -2.92
N LEU A 77 -10.59 -7.03 -2.99
CA LEU A 77 -9.22 -7.49 -2.74
C LEU A 77 -9.02 -7.99 -1.30
N GLU A 78 -9.70 -7.38 -0.33
CA GLU A 78 -9.71 -7.84 1.06
C GLU A 78 -10.45 -9.18 1.20
N GLU A 79 -11.63 -9.32 0.59
CA GLU A 79 -12.43 -10.56 0.56
C GLU A 79 -11.67 -11.71 -0.11
N GLN A 80 -10.97 -11.42 -1.22
CA GLN A 80 -10.09 -12.35 -1.94
C GLN A 80 -8.78 -12.66 -1.21
N ARG A 81 -8.53 -11.98 -0.07
CA ARG A 81 -7.33 -12.15 0.76
C ARG A 81 -6.03 -11.69 0.10
N ASP A 82 -6.09 -10.86 -0.93
CA ASP A 82 -4.90 -10.27 -1.57
C ASP A 82 -4.28 -9.18 -0.69
N ILE A 83 -5.14 -8.38 -0.07
CA ILE A 83 -4.75 -7.31 0.85
C ILE A 83 -5.40 -7.52 2.22
N LYS A 84 -4.92 -6.80 3.21
CA LYS A 84 -5.50 -6.73 4.55
C LYS A 84 -5.36 -5.33 5.14
N PRO A 85 -6.22 -4.93 6.09
CA PRO A 85 -6.03 -3.71 6.83
C PRO A 85 -4.67 -3.69 7.56
N ALA A 86 -3.99 -2.54 7.54
CA ALA A 86 -2.66 -2.39 8.12
C ALA A 86 -2.64 -1.99 9.61
N GLY A 87 -3.79 -1.55 10.13
CA GLY A 87 -4.15 -1.37 11.52
C GLY A 87 -5.68 -1.46 11.55
N LEU A 88 -6.28 -2.22 12.44
CA LEU A 88 -6.40 -1.89 13.85
C LEU A 88 -6.36 -3.18 14.69
N ALA A 89 -5.77 -3.12 15.88
CA ALA A 89 -6.17 -4.01 16.97
C ALA A 89 -7.70 -3.93 17.11
N GLU A 90 -8.35 -5.05 17.43
CA GLU A 90 -9.79 -5.07 17.74
C GLU A 90 -10.13 -3.90 18.67
N GLY A 91 -10.95 -2.94 18.21
CA GLY A 91 -11.52 -1.91 19.09
C GLY A 91 -11.29 -0.42 18.75
N LYS A 92 -10.34 -0.01 17.90
CA LYS A 92 -10.21 1.42 17.50
C LYS A 92 -10.91 1.66 16.15
N ARG A 93 -12.00 2.45 16.12
CA ARG A 93 -12.64 2.87 14.86
C ARG A 93 -11.98 4.14 14.34
N GLY A 94 -10.93 3.99 13.53
CA GLY A 94 -10.55 5.06 12.60
C GLY A 94 -11.51 5.07 11.41
N SER A 95 -12.00 6.24 11.00
CA SER A 95 -12.99 6.38 9.92
C SER A 95 -12.50 5.89 8.56
N VAL A 96 -11.17 5.77 8.37
CA VAL A 96 -10.54 5.29 7.13
C VAL A 96 -9.46 4.27 7.47
N ARG A 97 -9.54 3.07 6.90
CA ARG A 97 -8.60 1.97 7.15
C ARG A 97 -7.55 1.91 6.04
N PRO A 98 -6.24 1.98 6.35
CA PRO A 98 -5.21 1.76 5.36
C PRO A 98 -4.99 0.27 5.09
N TYR A 99 -4.54 -0.06 3.90
CA TYR A 99 -4.36 -1.42 3.39
C TYR A 99 -2.89 -1.76 3.16
N LYS A 100 -2.54 -3.03 3.40
CA LYS A 100 -1.24 -3.63 3.11
C LYS A 100 -1.45 -4.98 2.43
N PRO A 101 -0.47 -5.47 1.64
CA PRO A 101 -0.53 -6.80 1.05
C PRO A 101 -0.59 -7.88 2.14
N ARG A 102 -1.37 -8.95 1.92
CA ARG A 102 -1.49 -10.05 2.88
C ARG A 102 -0.26 -10.96 2.91
N THR A 103 0.26 -11.29 1.72
CA THR A 103 1.23 -12.37 1.48
C THR A 103 2.66 -11.91 1.17
N LEU A 104 2.99 -10.62 1.33
CA LEU A 104 4.39 -10.20 1.36
C LEU A 104 5.02 -10.55 2.72
N GLN A 105 5.17 -11.85 2.98
CA GLN A 105 6.19 -12.34 3.91
C GLN A 105 7.55 -12.10 3.22
N LEU A 106 8.02 -10.86 3.27
CA LEU A 106 9.43 -10.60 2.99
C LEU A 106 10.23 -11.40 4.03
N PRO A 107 11.29 -12.13 3.63
CA PRO A 107 12.06 -12.94 4.57
C PRO A 107 12.44 -12.05 5.75
N LYS A 108 12.17 -12.52 6.96
CA LYS A 108 12.61 -11.84 8.18
C LYS A 108 14.11 -11.63 8.01
N ARG A 109 14.56 -10.38 7.84
CA ARG A 109 15.97 -10.06 8.04
C ARG A 109 16.25 -10.42 9.49
N GLU A 110 16.93 -11.54 9.71
CA GLU A 110 17.56 -11.82 10.98
C GLU A 110 18.59 -10.72 11.20
N ILE A 111 18.19 -9.67 11.92
CA ILE A 111 19.16 -8.78 12.52
C ILE A 111 19.85 -9.64 13.57
N LYS A 112 20.97 -10.28 13.20
CA LYS A 112 21.88 -10.87 14.18
C LYS A 112 22.29 -9.73 15.11
N LYS A 113 21.67 -9.67 16.29
CA LYS A 113 22.14 -8.81 17.36
C LYS A 113 23.63 -9.15 17.58
N PRO A 114 24.54 -8.17 17.64
CA PRO A 114 25.91 -8.47 17.99
C PRO A 114 25.89 -9.17 19.36
N SER A 115 26.43 -10.38 19.40
CA SER A 115 26.60 -11.15 20.63
C SER A 115 27.45 -10.32 21.60
N ARG A 116 26.94 -10.03 22.80
CA ARG A 116 27.74 -9.41 23.87
C ARG A 116 28.96 -10.30 24.12
N PRO A 117 30.17 -9.73 24.24
CA PRO A 117 31.33 -10.53 24.61
C PRO A 117 31.11 -11.12 26.02
N PRO A 118 31.57 -12.35 26.28
CA PRO A 118 31.44 -12.97 27.58
C PRO A 118 32.20 -12.13 28.61
N LYS A 119 31.54 -11.81 29.73
CA LYS A 119 32.21 -11.22 30.89
C LYS A 119 33.27 -12.21 31.36
N LYS A 120 34.54 -11.84 31.28
CA LYS A 120 35.61 -12.52 32.01
C LYS A 120 35.28 -12.39 33.50
N GLY A 121 35.02 -13.52 34.16
CA GLY A 121 34.96 -13.60 35.61
C GLY A 121 36.34 -13.29 36.20
N ILE A 122 36.35 -12.57 37.31
CA ILE A 122 37.48 -12.44 38.24
C ILE A 122 37.29 -13.51 39.29
#